data_AF-A0A561VZY0-F1
#
_entry.id   AF-A0A561VZY0-F1
#
_cell.length_a   1.000
_cell.length_b   1.000
_cell.length_c   1.000
_cell.angle_alpha   90.00
_cell.angle_beta   90.00
_cell.angle_gamma   90.00
#
_symmetry.space_group_name_H-M   'P 1'
#
loop_
_entity.id
_entity.type
_entity.pdbx_description
1 polymer ?
#
loop_
_entity_poly.entity_id
_entity_poly.type
_entity_poly.pdbx_seq_one_letter_code
_entity_poly.pdbx_strand_id
1 'polypeptide(L)'
;MGDVRGRFRDDLAQHPAPPLGDLIERSVAQGRRLRRRRRLAQFGAGGSAMVMLVVIGLAVGPLGVGADDASQTGGMNVGSLGGVVDSATPSPPGVPDDAPGGWVDGRGGNPAGAPHLSVSPTPSTRVIDTVRIGAGPAGELLTTTPEGALELLTRLLPQGKTSGYASLQSSGAGAGMPYIQIHLDRGEGPGMLRLSIYQDRLGDNPAPGTVELTEIPDNCVQNKMVTVYHRDGLQIDLMISTCLFWEGKGTSPAPPALSVDEAIEIAANPNWGTRLPADLVRSGAKRFASLARSNG
;
A
#
# COMPACT_ATOMS: atom_id res chain seq x y z
N MET A 1 19.39 48.67 -44.26
CA MET A 1 18.97 47.41 -43.60
C MET A 1 20.06 47.03 -42.63
N GLY A 2 19.84 47.27 -41.32
CA GLY A 2 20.83 47.07 -40.28
C GLY A 2 21.05 45.59 -39.97
N ASP A 3 22.30 45.23 -39.72
CA ASP A 3 22.78 43.86 -39.57
C ASP A 3 22.20 43.18 -38.30
N VAL A 4 21.13 42.41 -38.50
CA VAL A 4 20.41 41.66 -37.46
C VAL A 4 21.31 40.61 -36.80
N ARG A 5 22.38 40.15 -37.48
CA ARG A 5 23.31 39.16 -36.93
C ARG A 5 24.22 39.73 -35.85
N GLY A 6 24.50 41.04 -35.88
CA GLY A 6 25.32 41.69 -34.85
C GLY A 6 24.61 41.71 -33.50
N ARG A 7 23.34 42.12 -33.48
CA ARG A 7 22.56 42.25 -32.23
C ARG A 7 22.33 40.92 -31.53
N PHE A 8 22.14 39.82 -32.28
CA PHE A 8 22.00 38.49 -31.68
C PHE A 8 23.28 37.98 -31.02
N ARG A 9 24.46 38.35 -31.53
CA ARG A 9 25.74 37.97 -30.91
C ARG A 9 25.97 38.71 -29.60
N ASP A 10 25.64 39.99 -29.55
CA ASP A 10 25.78 40.79 -28.33
C ASP A 10 24.80 40.33 -27.23
N ASP A 11 23.57 39.95 -27.60
CA ASP A 11 22.57 39.42 -26.66
C ASP A 11 22.96 38.04 -26.10
N LEU A 12 23.55 37.17 -26.94
CA LEU A 12 24.06 35.87 -26.50
C LEU A 12 25.33 35.98 -25.64
N ALA A 13 26.16 37.02 -25.86
CA ALA A 13 27.33 37.27 -25.03
C ALA A 13 26.97 37.77 -23.62
N GLN A 14 25.80 38.40 -23.45
CA GLN A 14 25.32 38.88 -22.13
C GLN A 14 24.73 37.78 -21.25
N HIS A 15 24.41 36.61 -21.80
CA HIS A 15 23.78 35.51 -21.08
C HIS A 15 24.73 34.29 -21.04
N PRO A 16 25.68 34.23 -20.08
CA PRO A 16 26.53 33.06 -19.91
C PRO A 16 25.65 31.81 -19.75
N ALA A 17 26.00 30.74 -20.47
CA ALA A 17 25.24 29.50 -20.45
C ALA A 17 25.02 29.05 -19.00
N PRO A 18 23.77 28.74 -18.59
CA PRO A 18 23.50 28.30 -17.23
C PRO A 18 24.35 27.06 -16.93
N PRO A 19 24.97 26.96 -15.73
CA PRO A 19 25.87 25.86 -15.42
C PRO A 19 25.10 24.53 -15.46
N LEU A 20 25.30 23.77 -16.54
CA LEU A 20 24.71 22.44 -16.72
C LEU A 20 25.31 21.39 -15.76
N GLY A 21 26.44 21.73 -15.11
CA GLY A 21 27.15 20.83 -14.18
C GLY A 21 26.36 20.43 -12.94
N ASP A 22 25.43 21.28 -12.49
CA ASP A 22 24.71 21.07 -11.23
C ASP A 22 23.42 20.27 -11.39
N LEU A 23 22.91 20.09 -12.62
CA LEU A 23 21.62 19.41 -12.84
C LEU A 23 21.71 17.93 -12.48
N ILE A 24 22.82 17.29 -12.80
CA ILE A 24 23.06 15.89 -12.47
C ILE A 24 23.29 15.74 -10.96
N GLU A 25 24.06 16.65 -10.34
CA GLU A 25 24.32 16.58 -8.90
C GLU A 25 23.06 16.85 -8.07
N ARG A 26 22.23 17.82 -8.48
CA ARG A 26 20.94 18.11 -7.82
C ARG A 26 19.94 16.97 -7.99
N SER A 27 19.84 16.37 -9.18
CA SER A 27 18.97 15.21 -9.40
C SER A 27 19.43 13.96 -8.63
N VAL A 28 20.73 13.72 -8.52
CA VAL A 28 21.29 12.64 -7.68
C VAL A 28 21.07 12.92 -6.18
N ALA A 29 21.27 14.15 -5.72
CA ALA A 29 21.02 14.54 -4.33
C ALA A 29 19.53 14.42 -3.95
N GLN A 30 18.63 14.80 -4.86
CA GLN A 30 17.19 14.67 -4.69
C GLN A 30 16.76 13.19 -4.67
N GLY A 31 17.33 12.35 -5.55
CA GLY A 31 17.13 10.90 -5.54
C GLY A 31 17.58 10.22 -4.24
N ARG A 32 18.70 10.66 -3.66
CA ARG A 32 19.18 10.17 -2.34
C ARG A 32 18.23 10.54 -1.20
N ARG A 33 17.64 11.75 -1.21
CA ARG A 33 16.64 12.17 -0.21
C ARG A 33 15.36 11.35 -0.29
N LEU A 34 14.85 11.09 -1.50
CA LEU A 34 13.66 10.25 -1.71
C LEU A 34 13.87 8.80 -1.22
N ARG A 35 15.05 8.20 -1.48
CA ARG A 35 15.38 6.86 -0.97
C ARG A 35 15.48 6.81 0.57
N ARG A 36 16.03 7.85 1.22
CA ARG A 36 16.09 7.91 2.69
C ARG A 36 14.71 8.05 3.33
N ARG A 37 13.81 8.86 2.74
CA ARG A 37 12.41 8.95 3.20
C ARG A 37 11.67 7.63 3.04
N ARG A 38 11.85 6.92 1.92
CA ARG A 38 11.22 5.60 1.70
C ARG A 38 11.73 4.52 2.67
N ARG A 39 13.02 4.52 3.04
CA ARG A 39 13.55 3.59 4.04
C ARG A 39 12.94 3.82 5.43
N LEU A 40 12.74 5.07 5.85
CA LEU A 40 12.07 5.36 7.12
C LEU A 40 10.59 4.96 7.12
N ALA A 41 9.92 5.05 5.97
CA ALA A 41 8.53 4.61 5.82
C ALA A 41 8.35 3.07 5.80
N GLN A 42 9.40 2.31 5.48
CA GLN A 42 9.35 0.83 5.41
C GLN A 42 9.64 0.13 6.75
N PHE A 43 10.22 0.81 7.74
CA PHE A 43 10.46 0.23 9.07
C PHE A 43 9.29 0.39 10.07
N GLY A 44 8.18 1.02 9.66
CA GLY A 44 7.02 1.26 10.55
C GLY A 44 6.02 0.09 10.68
N ALA A 45 6.16 -0.98 9.90
CA ALA A 45 5.19 -2.08 9.88
C ALA A 45 5.54 -3.28 10.78
N GLY A 46 6.58 -3.16 11.62
CA GLY A 46 7.04 -4.28 12.45
C GLY A 46 7.45 -3.86 13.86
N GLY A 47 6.49 -3.89 14.79
CA GLY A 47 6.71 -4.16 16.21
C GLY A 47 7.34 -3.05 17.06
N SER A 48 6.56 -2.49 18.00
CA SER A 48 6.81 -2.57 19.48
C SER A 48 6.28 -1.36 20.25
N ALA A 49 5.21 -1.63 21.00
CA ALA A 49 4.81 -1.14 22.32
C ALA A 49 5.57 0.08 22.90
N MET A 50 4.91 1.25 22.87
CA MET A 50 5.11 2.28 23.89
C MET A 50 4.03 2.09 24.97
N VAL A 51 4.45 1.56 26.12
CA VAL A 51 3.67 1.59 27.36
C VAL A 51 3.62 3.05 27.82
N MET A 52 2.52 3.75 27.52
CA MET A 52 2.19 5.02 28.15
C MET A 52 1.31 4.73 29.38
N LEU A 53 1.97 4.63 30.53
CA LEU A 53 1.34 4.64 31.85
C LEU A 53 0.78 6.05 32.09
N VAL A 54 -0.51 6.26 31.80
CA VAL A 54 -1.24 7.45 32.23
C VAL A 54 -1.85 7.17 33.60
N VAL A 55 -1.32 7.84 34.60
CA VAL A 55 -1.86 7.92 35.96
C VAL A 55 -3.12 8.79 35.92
N ILE A 56 -4.30 8.19 36.00
CA ILE A 56 -5.55 8.92 36.28
C ILE A 56 -5.77 8.88 37.79
N GLY A 57 -5.46 9.99 38.44
CA GLY A 57 -6.02 10.32 39.75
C GLY A 57 -7.29 11.16 39.58
N LEU A 58 -8.34 10.80 40.31
CA LEU A 58 -9.47 11.59 40.87
C LEU A 58 -10.66 10.63 41.06
N ALA A 59 -10.97 10.19 42.29
CA ALA A 59 -11.65 10.90 43.38
C ALA A 59 -13.16 10.55 43.47
N VAL A 60 -13.46 9.63 44.39
CA VAL A 60 -14.56 9.60 45.38
C VAL A 60 -15.98 10.07 44.97
N GLY A 61 -16.96 9.15 45.05
CA GLY A 61 -18.36 9.49 45.37
C GLY A 61 -19.42 8.43 44.99
N PRO A 62 -20.51 8.22 45.76
CA PRO A 62 -20.93 6.85 46.13
C PRO A 62 -22.36 6.43 45.73
N LEU A 63 -22.58 5.11 45.80
CA LEU A 63 -23.83 4.38 46.12
C LEU A 63 -25.04 4.48 45.18
N GLY A 64 -25.29 3.39 44.45
CA GLY A 64 -26.59 3.07 43.84
C GLY A 64 -26.87 1.57 43.99
N VAL A 65 -27.69 1.24 44.99
CA VAL A 65 -28.24 -0.09 45.28
C VAL A 65 -29.39 -0.37 44.30
N GLY A 66 -29.41 -1.55 43.69
CA GLY A 66 -30.51 -2.01 42.85
C GLY A 66 -30.43 -3.52 42.64
N ALA A 67 -31.14 -4.25 43.50
CA ALA A 67 -31.28 -5.70 43.53
C ALA A 67 -32.21 -6.23 42.43
N ASP A 68 -31.90 -7.46 42.01
CA ASP A 68 -32.75 -8.61 41.68
C ASP A 68 -34.07 -8.37 40.90
N ASP A 69 -34.33 -9.10 39.81
CA ASP A 69 -34.68 -10.52 39.90
C ASP A 69 -34.99 -11.20 38.54
N ALA A 70 -34.71 -12.50 38.53
CA ALA A 70 -35.41 -13.62 37.87
C ALA A 70 -35.93 -13.44 36.41
N SER A 71 -35.38 -14.16 35.43
CA SER A 71 -35.78 -15.53 35.00
C SER A 71 -35.90 -15.49 33.45
N GLN A 72 -35.71 -16.51 32.61
CA GLN A 72 -35.90 -17.94 32.77
C GLN A 72 -35.31 -18.65 31.54
N THR A 73 -34.62 -19.77 31.81
CA THR A 73 -34.66 -21.07 31.09
C THR A 73 -34.42 -21.23 29.58
N GLY A 74 -33.46 -22.13 29.33
CA GLY A 74 -33.52 -23.15 28.27
C GLY A 74 -32.25 -23.16 27.43
N GLY A 75 -31.35 -24.12 27.47
CA GLY A 75 -31.39 -25.46 28.04
C GLY A 75 -30.61 -26.39 27.10
N MET A 76 -29.81 -27.30 27.68
CA MET A 76 -29.29 -28.54 27.08
C MET A 76 -28.20 -28.38 25.98
N ASN A 77 -27.15 -29.19 25.88
CA ASN A 77 -26.75 -30.39 26.61
C ASN A 77 -25.31 -30.80 26.20
N VAL A 78 -24.61 -31.42 27.15
CA VAL A 78 -23.79 -32.65 27.00
C VAL A 78 -22.40 -32.60 26.35
N GLY A 79 -21.42 -33.13 27.11
CA GLY A 79 -20.31 -33.94 26.60
C GLY A 79 -18.92 -33.31 26.77
N SER A 80 -18.23 -33.40 27.90
CA SER A 80 -17.52 -34.56 28.48
C SER A 80 -16.08 -34.77 27.97
N LEU A 81 -15.16 -34.63 28.93
CA LEU A 81 -13.90 -35.36 29.19
C LEU A 81 -12.76 -35.41 28.15
N GLY A 82 -11.64 -34.79 28.55
CA GLY A 82 -10.38 -35.52 28.73
C GLY A 82 -9.34 -35.38 27.62
N GLY A 83 -8.12 -35.01 28.00
CA GLY A 83 -6.94 -35.23 27.17
C GLY A 83 -5.84 -34.19 27.31
N VAL A 84 -5.13 -34.21 28.43
CA VAL A 84 -3.73 -33.75 28.48
C VAL A 84 -2.91 -34.81 27.75
N VAL A 85 -2.20 -34.42 26.70
CA VAL A 85 -1.05 -35.18 26.19
C VAL A 85 0.04 -34.21 25.72
N ASP A 86 1.21 -34.50 26.25
CA ASP A 86 2.50 -33.88 26.04
C ASP A 86 3.07 -34.14 24.63
N SER A 87 3.90 -33.20 24.19
CA SER A 87 5.23 -33.37 23.58
C SER A 87 5.46 -34.52 22.58
N ALA A 88 5.76 -34.17 21.32
CA ALA A 88 6.99 -34.60 20.63
C ALA A 88 7.15 -33.99 19.22
N THR A 89 8.32 -33.39 19.00
CA THR A 89 8.88 -32.98 17.70
C THR A 89 9.48 -34.21 16.99
N PRO A 90 9.16 -34.49 15.72
CA PRO A 90 9.96 -35.44 14.93
C PRO A 90 11.12 -34.74 14.23
N SER A 91 12.34 -35.09 14.62
CA SER A 91 13.56 -34.85 13.84
C SER A 91 13.62 -35.82 12.64
N PRO A 92 14.08 -35.39 11.45
CA PRO A 92 14.40 -36.30 10.37
C PRO A 92 15.71 -37.09 10.66
N PRO A 93 15.82 -38.34 10.15
CA PRO A 93 16.94 -39.23 10.40
C PRO A 93 18.22 -38.79 9.67
N GLY A 94 19.35 -38.97 10.36
CA GLY A 94 20.69 -38.74 9.86
C GLY A 94 21.07 -39.66 8.70
N VAL A 95 21.82 -39.10 7.77
CA VAL A 95 22.54 -39.83 6.71
C VAL A 95 23.90 -40.24 7.28
N PRO A 96 24.34 -41.50 7.13
CA PRO A 96 25.67 -41.91 7.57
C PRO A 96 26.75 -41.39 6.61
N ASP A 97 27.76 -40.78 7.22
CA ASP A 97 29.11 -40.64 6.67
C ASP A 97 29.76 -42.04 6.58
N ASP A 98 30.35 -42.36 5.43
CA ASP A 98 31.65 -43.03 5.37
C ASP A 98 32.27 -42.90 3.96
N ALA A 99 33.37 -42.16 3.92
CA ALA A 99 34.33 -42.09 2.82
C ALA A 99 35.23 -43.36 2.82
N PRO A 100 36.00 -43.68 1.74
CA PRO A 100 37.28 -42.98 1.57
C PRO A 100 37.84 -42.89 0.13
N GLY A 101 38.67 -41.87 -0.09
CA GLY A 101 39.90 -42.00 -0.90
C GLY A 101 39.82 -41.65 -2.39
N GLY A 102 40.54 -40.60 -2.78
CA GLY A 102 40.79 -40.29 -4.19
C GLY A 102 41.48 -38.96 -4.40
N TRP A 103 42.73 -38.82 -3.95
CA TRP A 103 43.61 -37.75 -4.42
C TRP A 103 43.93 -37.97 -5.90
N VAL A 104 43.45 -37.10 -6.77
CA VAL A 104 43.97 -36.93 -8.13
C VAL A 104 44.19 -35.45 -8.37
N ASP A 105 45.46 -35.05 -8.35
CA ASP A 105 45.94 -33.77 -8.83
C ASP A 105 45.71 -33.68 -10.35
N GLY A 106 44.57 -33.11 -10.73
CA GLY A 106 44.19 -32.84 -12.11
C GLY A 106 44.05 -31.34 -12.34
N ARG A 107 45.17 -30.71 -12.72
CA ARG A 107 45.27 -29.31 -13.16
C ARG A 107 44.32 -29.04 -14.35
N GLY A 108 43.10 -28.63 -14.04
CA GLY A 108 42.12 -28.07 -14.97
C GLY A 108 41.49 -26.84 -14.31
N GLY A 109 41.88 -25.65 -14.76
CA GLY A 109 41.44 -24.38 -14.19
C GLY A 109 39.93 -24.19 -14.37
N ASN A 110 39.16 -24.51 -13.32
CA ASN A 110 37.81 -24.00 -13.16
C ASN A 110 37.92 -22.50 -12.86
N PRO A 111 37.37 -21.61 -13.70
CA PRO A 111 37.23 -20.21 -13.30
C PRO A 111 36.35 -20.22 -12.05
N ALA A 112 36.95 -19.77 -10.94
CA ALA A 112 36.32 -19.62 -9.65
C ALA A 112 34.93 -19.02 -9.82
N GLY A 113 33.93 -19.68 -9.23
CA GLY A 113 32.56 -19.22 -9.19
C GLY A 113 32.52 -17.83 -8.61
N ALA A 114 32.39 -16.83 -9.49
CA ALA A 114 31.91 -15.53 -9.07
C ALA A 114 30.53 -15.78 -8.47
N PRO A 115 30.24 -15.33 -7.24
CA PRO A 115 28.88 -15.39 -6.72
C PRO A 115 28.01 -14.67 -7.74
N HIS A 116 27.04 -15.39 -8.31
CA HIS A 116 26.01 -14.78 -9.13
C HIS A 116 25.33 -13.74 -8.25
N LEU A 117 25.74 -12.48 -8.41
CA LEU A 117 25.09 -11.34 -7.80
C LEU A 117 23.71 -11.30 -8.44
N SER A 118 22.73 -11.89 -7.77
CA SER A 118 21.33 -11.74 -8.09
C SER A 118 21.02 -10.25 -8.04
N VAL A 119 20.98 -9.63 -9.22
CA VAL A 119 20.57 -8.23 -9.35
C VAL A 119 19.09 -8.21 -8.97
N SER A 120 18.79 -7.73 -7.76
CA SER A 120 17.41 -7.51 -7.34
C SER A 120 16.73 -6.60 -8.37
N PRO A 121 15.62 -7.03 -8.96
CA PRO A 121 14.96 -6.25 -9.98
C PRO A 121 14.55 -4.88 -9.41
N THR A 122 14.97 -3.83 -10.09
CA THR A 122 14.78 -2.46 -9.61
C THR A 122 13.34 -2.02 -9.91
N PRO A 123 12.66 -1.33 -8.97
CA PRO A 123 11.36 -0.72 -9.26
C PRO A 123 11.42 0.17 -10.50
N SER A 124 10.44 0.03 -11.38
CA SER A 124 10.35 0.83 -12.61
C SER A 124 9.03 1.58 -12.66
N THR A 125 9.08 2.88 -12.97
CA THR A 125 7.89 3.74 -13.16
C THR A 125 7.91 4.29 -14.56
N ARG A 126 6.78 4.23 -15.26
CA ARG A 126 6.62 4.81 -16.60
C ARG A 126 5.20 5.35 -16.78
N VAL A 127 5.07 6.42 -17.56
CA VAL A 127 3.77 6.86 -18.08
C VAL A 127 3.31 5.84 -19.12
N ILE A 128 2.09 5.32 -18.95
CA ILE A 128 1.54 4.29 -19.85
C ILE A 128 0.34 4.78 -20.65
N ASP A 129 -0.36 5.80 -20.17
CA ASP A 129 -1.57 6.31 -20.83
C ASP A 129 -1.91 7.75 -20.39
N THR A 130 -2.92 8.33 -21.04
CA THR A 130 -3.59 9.57 -20.62
C THR A 130 -5.10 9.41 -20.75
N VAL A 131 -5.80 9.49 -19.64
CA VAL A 131 -7.26 9.31 -19.56
C VAL A 131 -7.99 10.64 -19.39
N ARG A 132 -9.19 10.74 -19.97
CA ARG A 132 -10.07 11.89 -19.74
C ARG A 132 -10.84 11.70 -18.44
N ILE A 133 -10.45 12.45 -17.41
CA ILE A 133 -11.19 12.49 -16.15
C ILE A 133 -12.39 13.41 -16.31
N GLY A 134 -13.58 12.87 -16.04
CA GLY A 134 -14.84 13.59 -16.12
C GLY A 134 -14.94 14.76 -15.13
N ALA A 135 -16.07 15.46 -15.17
CA ALA A 135 -16.39 16.41 -14.10
C ALA A 135 -16.53 15.66 -12.77
N GLY A 136 -16.05 16.28 -11.68
CA GLY A 136 -16.19 15.74 -10.33
C GLY A 136 -17.64 15.55 -9.90
N PRO A 137 -17.86 14.94 -8.73
CA PRO A 137 -19.19 14.62 -8.24
C PRO A 137 -20.02 15.89 -8.04
N ALA A 138 -21.29 15.83 -8.42
CA ALA A 138 -22.27 16.87 -8.13
C ALA A 138 -22.97 16.61 -6.79
N GLY A 139 -23.62 17.64 -6.23
CA GLY A 139 -24.46 17.53 -5.04
C GLY A 139 -23.73 17.79 -3.72
N GLU A 140 -24.30 17.29 -2.62
CA GLU A 140 -23.72 17.42 -1.29
C GLU A 140 -22.45 16.57 -1.17
N LEU A 141 -21.33 17.20 -0.83
CA LEU A 141 -20.05 16.54 -0.63
C LEU A 141 -19.65 16.56 0.84
N LEU A 142 -19.21 15.43 1.37
CA LEU A 142 -18.67 15.29 2.72
C LEU A 142 -17.18 14.95 2.65
N THR A 143 -16.44 15.21 3.73
CA THR A 143 -15.03 14.80 3.82
C THR A 143 -14.89 13.30 3.56
N THR A 144 -13.93 12.93 2.71
CA THR A 144 -13.64 11.52 2.41
C THR A 144 -13.21 10.79 3.68
N THR A 145 -13.92 9.73 4.04
CA THR A 145 -13.52 8.81 5.12
C THR A 145 -13.02 7.48 4.53
N PRO A 146 -12.28 6.66 5.30
CA PRO A 146 -11.92 5.31 4.86
C PRO A 146 -13.12 4.46 4.47
N GLU A 147 -14.23 4.54 5.21
CA GLU A 147 -15.45 3.80 4.93
C GLU A 147 -16.14 4.29 3.65
N GLY A 148 -16.19 5.61 3.42
CA GLY A 148 -16.72 6.18 2.18
C GLY A 148 -15.88 5.80 0.96
N ALA A 149 -14.54 5.81 1.11
CA ALA A 149 -13.63 5.38 0.05
C ALA A 149 -13.79 3.88 -0.26
N LEU A 150 -13.97 3.03 0.76
CA LEU A 150 -14.26 1.61 0.56
C LEU A 150 -15.62 1.36 -0.10
N GLU A 151 -16.64 2.15 0.22
CA GLU A 151 -17.94 2.06 -0.44
C GLU A 151 -17.83 2.42 -1.92
N LEU A 152 -17.12 3.51 -2.25
CA LEU A 152 -16.84 3.86 -3.64
C LEU A 152 -16.06 2.75 -4.35
N LEU A 153 -14.95 2.28 -3.77
CA LEU A 153 -14.15 1.21 -4.35
C LEU A 153 -15.00 -0.03 -4.61
N THR A 154 -15.81 -0.46 -3.65
CA THR A 154 -16.66 -1.64 -3.79
C THR A 154 -17.70 -1.50 -4.91
N ARG A 155 -18.20 -0.29 -5.18
CA ARG A 155 -19.11 -0.02 -6.32
C ARG A 155 -18.40 -0.04 -7.68
N LEU A 156 -17.09 0.23 -7.70
CA LEU A 156 -16.29 0.29 -8.92
C LEU A 156 -15.60 -1.03 -9.27
N LEU A 157 -15.45 -1.94 -8.30
CA LEU A 157 -14.83 -3.24 -8.55
C LEU A 157 -15.68 -4.08 -9.52
N PRO A 158 -15.04 -4.90 -10.37
CA PRO A 158 -15.75 -5.89 -11.17
C PRO A 158 -16.47 -6.90 -10.27
N GLN A 159 -17.35 -7.72 -10.87
CA GLN A 159 -18.07 -8.74 -10.12
C GLN A 159 -17.12 -9.68 -9.36
N GLY A 160 -17.44 -9.90 -8.09
CA GLY A 160 -16.71 -10.78 -7.19
C GLY A 160 -17.18 -10.62 -5.75
N LYS A 161 -16.71 -11.50 -4.88
CA LYS A 161 -16.94 -11.38 -3.42
C LYS A 161 -15.86 -10.51 -2.82
N THR A 162 -16.26 -9.50 -2.05
CA THR A 162 -15.33 -8.60 -1.37
C THR A 162 -15.23 -8.92 0.12
N SER A 163 -14.01 -8.88 0.66
CA SER A 163 -13.73 -9.14 2.09
C SER A 163 -12.44 -8.42 2.55
N GLY A 164 -11.94 -8.71 3.75
CA GLY A 164 -10.62 -8.23 4.18
C GLY A 164 -10.46 -6.71 4.24
N TYR A 165 -11.56 -6.00 4.52
CA TYR A 165 -11.58 -4.54 4.57
C TYR A 165 -10.69 -4.03 5.71
N ALA A 166 -9.83 -3.07 5.42
CA ALA A 166 -9.03 -2.40 6.44
C ALA A 166 -8.80 -0.92 6.10
N SER A 167 -8.64 -0.11 7.14
CA SER A 167 -8.04 1.22 7.06
C SER A 167 -6.61 1.12 7.55
N LEU A 168 -5.67 1.53 6.71
CA LEU A 168 -4.24 1.47 6.99
C LEU A 168 -3.74 2.86 7.36
N GLN A 169 -2.72 2.92 8.20
CA GLN A 169 -1.99 4.17 8.41
C GLN A 169 -1.14 4.45 7.17
N SER A 170 -1.36 5.61 6.54
CA SER A 170 -0.50 6.05 5.45
C SER A 170 0.68 6.83 5.99
N SER A 171 1.90 6.39 5.65
CA SER A 171 3.12 7.15 5.95
C SER A 171 3.43 8.22 4.91
N GLY A 172 2.63 8.32 3.84
CA GLY A 172 2.86 9.24 2.73
C GLY A 172 1.62 9.98 2.21
N ALA A 173 0.42 9.45 2.43
CA ALA A 173 -0.80 10.20 2.10
C ALA A 173 -0.90 11.39 3.05
N GLY A 174 -1.29 12.55 2.53
CA GLY A 174 -1.47 13.76 3.33
C GLY A 174 -2.31 13.47 4.59
N ALA A 175 -2.10 14.23 5.65
CA ALA A 175 -2.80 14.03 6.91
C ALA A 175 -4.32 13.93 6.68
N GLY A 176 -4.94 12.85 7.17
CA GLY A 176 -6.38 12.61 7.05
C GLY A 176 -6.83 11.96 5.74
N MET A 177 -5.93 11.64 4.81
CA MET A 177 -6.32 10.97 3.56
C MET A 177 -6.40 9.45 3.72
N PRO A 178 -7.46 8.79 3.19
CA PRO A 178 -7.60 7.35 3.32
C PRO A 178 -6.51 6.55 2.63
N TYR A 179 -6.05 5.51 3.33
CA TYR A 179 -5.34 4.37 2.76
C TYR A 179 -6.10 3.12 3.12
N ILE A 180 -6.73 2.47 2.15
CA ILE A 180 -7.68 1.39 2.36
C ILE A 180 -7.21 0.09 1.71
N GLN A 181 -7.65 -1.03 2.26
CA GLN A 181 -7.42 -2.37 1.72
C GLN A 181 -8.74 -3.10 1.54
N ILE A 182 -8.81 -3.94 0.51
CA ILE A 182 -9.92 -4.85 0.23
C ILE A 182 -9.37 -6.12 -0.42
N HIS A 183 -9.99 -7.25 -0.16
CA HIS A 183 -9.81 -8.48 -0.94
C HIS A 183 -10.95 -8.64 -1.92
N LEU A 184 -10.65 -9.03 -3.15
CA LEU A 184 -11.62 -9.37 -4.18
C LEU A 184 -11.38 -10.81 -4.64
N ASP A 185 -12.41 -11.65 -4.53
CA ASP A 185 -12.42 -13.03 -5.03
C ASP A 185 -13.37 -13.13 -6.23
N ARG A 186 -12.81 -13.44 -7.40
CA ARG A 186 -13.52 -13.60 -8.68
C ARG A 186 -13.77 -15.07 -9.05
N GLY A 187 -13.51 -16.00 -8.14
CA GLY A 187 -13.61 -17.45 -8.35
C GLY A 187 -12.26 -18.17 -8.42
N GLU A 188 -11.15 -17.43 -8.49
CA GLU A 188 -9.77 -17.95 -8.48
C GLU A 188 -9.13 -17.88 -7.08
N GLY A 189 -9.91 -17.44 -6.09
CA GLY A 189 -9.44 -17.11 -4.75
C GLY A 189 -9.27 -15.60 -4.56
N PRO A 190 -9.09 -15.16 -3.31
CA PRO A 190 -8.98 -13.74 -3.00
C PRO A 190 -7.64 -13.17 -3.48
N GLY A 191 -7.71 -12.06 -4.21
CA GLY A 191 -6.57 -11.17 -4.45
C GLY A 191 -6.71 -9.90 -3.62
N MET A 192 -5.58 -9.32 -3.18
CA MET A 192 -5.57 -8.11 -2.36
C MET A 192 -5.36 -6.85 -3.20
N LEU A 193 -6.15 -5.83 -2.91
CA LEU A 193 -6.04 -4.49 -3.46
C LEU A 193 -5.81 -3.49 -2.33
N ARG A 194 -5.00 -2.48 -2.59
CA ARG A 194 -4.90 -1.31 -1.71
C ARG A 194 -5.05 -0.03 -2.51
N LEU A 195 -5.74 0.94 -1.94
CA LEU A 195 -5.95 2.24 -2.58
C LEU A 195 -5.53 3.34 -1.62
N SER A 196 -4.69 4.25 -2.09
CA SER A 196 -4.30 5.47 -1.39
C SER A 196 -4.77 6.69 -2.16
N ILE A 197 -5.29 7.67 -1.44
CA ILE A 197 -5.63 8.98 -2.00
C ILE A 197 -4.59 9.96 -1.48
N TYR A 198 -3.90 10.67 -2.38
CA TYR A 198 -2.95 11.70 -2.02
C TYR A 198 -3.51 13.05 -2.43
N GLN A 199 -3.40 14.00 -1.52
CA GLN A 199 -3.55 15.42 -1.79
C GLN A 199 -2.18 16.05 -1.57
N ASP A 200 -1.80 16.95 -2.47
CA ASP A 200 -0.52 17.65 -2.53
C ASP A 200 0.57 16.98 -3.37
N ARG A 201 1.24 17.83 -4.14
CA ARG A 201 2.12 17.49 -5.27
C ARG A 201 3.34 16.68 -4.83
N LEU A 202 3.26 15.35 -4.92
CA LEU A 202 4.41 14.46 -4.83
C LEU A 202 5.25 14.51 -6.13
N GLY A 203 5.77 15.68 -6.53
CA GLY A 203 6.74 15.80 -7.62
C GLY A 203 6.38 16.77 -8.77
N ASP A 204 6.89 16.44 -9.96
CA ASP A 204 6.72 17.19 -11.21
C ASP A 204 5.25 17.14 -11.62
N ASN A 205 4.48 18.17 -11.25
CA ASN A 205 3.03 18.30 -11.40
C ASN A 205 2.49 17.77 -12.75
N PRO A 206 2.09 16.48 -12.84
CA PRO A 206 1.73 15.88 -14.12
C PRO A 206 0.43 16.48 -14.63
N ALA A 207 0.20 16.42 -15.94
CA ALA A 207 -1.07 16.85 -16.49
C ALA A 207 -2.21 15.99 -15.91
N PRO A 208 -3.36 16.56 -15.52
CA PRO A 208 -4.51 15.78 -15.10
C PRO A 208 -4.90 14.76 -16.17
N GLY A 209 -5.17 13.53 -15.75
CA GLY A 209 -5.40 12.39 -16.63
C GLY A 209 -4.15 11.56 -16.93
N THR A 210 -2.95 12.01 -16.54
CA THR A 210 -1.73 11.19 -16.71
C THR A 210 -1.86 9.90 -15.92
N VAL A 211 -1.50 8.77 -16.55
CA VAL A 211 -1.49 7.44 -15.93
C VAL A 211 -0.06 6.92 -15.89
N GLU A 212 0.40 6.59 -14.69
CA GLU A 212 1.68 5.92 -14.47
C GLU A 212 1.48 4.50 -13.98
N LEU A 213 2.34 3.60 -14.46
CA LEU A 213 2.48 2.25 -13.94
C LEU A 213 3.83 2.12 -13.26
N THR A 214 3.80 1.77 -11.98
CA THR A 214 4.99 1.36 -11.24
C THR A 214 4.97 -0.16 -11.02
N GLU A 215 6.03 -0.84 -11.44
CA GLU A 215 6.22 -2.28 -11.22
C GLU A 215 7.32 -2.49 -10.18
N ILE A 216 6.99 -3.23 -9.11
CA ILE A 216 7.85 -3.52 -7.96
C ILE A 216 7.90 -5.05 -7.78
N PRO A 217 8.63 -5.78 -8.64
CA PRO A 217 8.61 -7.25 -8.68
C PRO A 217 8.94 -7.92 -7.34
N ASP A 218 9.84 -7.32 -6.54
CA ASP A 218 10.26 -7.85 -5.23
C ASP A 218 9.28 -7.54 -4.08
N ASN A 219 8.20 -6.80 -4.35
CA ASN A 219 7.20 -6.47 -3.34
C ASN A 219 5.83 -7.01 -3.78
N CYS A 220 5.46 -8.20 -3.29
CA CYS A 220 4.20 -8.83 -3.68
C CYS A 220 2.95 -8.02 -3.25
N VAL A 221 3.04 -7.16 -2.22
CA VAL A 221 1.95 -6.30 -1.75
C VAL A 221 1.74 -5.08 -2.66
N GLN A 222 2.80 -4.63 -3.34
CA GLN A 222 2.78 -3.47 -4.24
C GLN A 222 3.30 -3.85 -5.62
N ASN A 223 3.04 -5.08 -6.06
CA ASN A 223 3.70 -5.67 -7.21
C ASN A 223 3.51 -4.83 -8.47
N LYS A 224 2.28 -4.33 -8.65
CA LYS A 224 1.95 -3.28 -9.62
C LYS A 224 1.18 -2.18 -8.91
N MET A 225 1.44 -0.94 -9.28
CA MET A 225 0.73 0.23 -8.80
C MET A 225 0.37 1.11 -9.98
N VAL A 226 -0.94 1.32 -10.16
CA VAL A 226 -1.48 2.27 -11.12
C VAL A 226 -1.70 3.58 -10.40
N THR A 227 -1.08 4.64 -10.90
CA THR A 227 -1.21 6.00 -10.39
C THR A 227 -1.93 6.83 -11.42
N VAL A 228 -3.07 7.43 -11.05
CA VAL A 228 -3.80 8.37 -11.89
C VAL A 228 -3.77 9.75 -11.25
N TYR A 229 -3.29 10.73 -12.00
CA TYR A 229 -3.25 12.12 -11.57
C TYR A 229 -4.56 12.82 -11.93
N HIS A 230 -5.24 13.35 -10.93
CA HIS A 230 -6.49 14.09 -11.07
C HIS A 230 -6.23 15.60 -11.10
N ARG A 231 -7.30 16.39 -11.23
CA ARG A 231 -7.21 17.85 -11.10
C ARG A 231 -6.84 18.24 -9.66
N ASP A 232 -6.42 19.49 -9.49
CA ASP A 232 -6.16 20.09 -8.17
C ASP A 232 -5.08 19.38 -7.33
N GLY A 233 -4.18 18.65 -8.01
CA GLY A 233 -3.06 17.94 -7.37
C GLY A 233 -3.47 16.68 -6.59
N LEU A 234 -4.67 16.15 -6.85
CA LEU A 234 -5.11 14.87 -6.34
C LEU A 234 -4.44 13.73 -7.11
N GLN A 235 -4.01 12.69 -6.41
CA GLN A 235 -3.42 11.49 -6.99
C GLN A 235 -4.06 10.25 -6.37
N ILE A 236 -4.43 9.28 -7.22
CA ILE A 236 -5.02 8.01 -6.81
C ILE A 236 -4.04 6.89 -7.15
N ASP A 237 -3.55 6.20 -6.11
CA ASP A 237 -2.70 5.03 -6.26
C ASP A 237 -3.53 3.78 -5.97
N LEU A 238 -3.70 2.92 -6.97
CA LEU A 238 -4.31 1.60 -6.83
C LEU A 238 -3.24 0.52 -7.00
N MET A 239 -2.99 -0.21 -5.92
CA MET A 239 -1.99 -1.27 -5.83
C MET A 239 -2.64 -2.63 -6.07
N ILE A 240 -2.10 -3.38 -7.01
CA ILE A 240 -2.48 -4.75 -7.35
C ILE A 240 -1.44 -5.69 -6.74
N SER A 241 -1.87 -6.48 -5.76
CA SER A 241 -0.99 -7.41 -5.04
C SER A 241 -0.95 -8.77 -5.72
N THR A 242 0.18 -9.46 -5.60
CA THR A 242 0.39 -10.87 -5.98
C THR A 242 0.55 -11.77 -4.74
N CYS A 243 0.20 -11.24 -3.57
CA CYS A 243 0.12 -11.97 -2.32
C CYS A 243 -0.99 -11.41 -1.43
N LEU A 244 -1.44 -12.20 -0.47
CA LEU A 244 -2.28 -11.74 0.62
C LEU A 244 -1.42 -11.21 1.78
N PHE A 245 -1.87 -10.11 2.39
CA PHE A 245 -1.27 -9.63 3.64
C PHE A 245 -1.61 -10.58 4.79
N TRP A 246 -0.74 -10.57 5.81
CA TRP A 246 -0.50 -11.72 6.64
C TRP A 246 -0.75 -11.50 8.14
N GLU A 247 -1.36 -12.50 8.78
CA GLU A 247 -1.54 -12.63 10.24
C GLU A 247 -0.39 -13.48 10.87
N GLY A 248 0.78 -12.90 11.18
CA GLY A 248 1.89 -13.47 11.99
C GLY A 248 2.92 -14.48 11.40
N LYS A 249 2.55 -15.40 10.53
CA LYS A 249 3.32 -16.49 9.86
C LYS A 249 4.05 -16.26 8.45
N GLY A 250 4.10 -15.09 7.74
CA GLY A 250 4.64 -15.01 6.33
C GLY A 250 4.01 -14.02 5.30
N THR A 251 4.00 -14.29 3.98
CA THR A 251 3.10 -13.71 2.94
C THR A 251 2.66 -14.85 2.00
N SER A 252 1.38 -14.99 1.65
CA SER A 252 0.90 -16.10 0.81
C SER A 252 0.72 -15.63 -0.63
N PRO A 253 1.24 -16.34 -1.65
CA PRO A 253 0.97 -16.00 -3.05
C PRO A 253 -0.53 -15.94 -3.34
N ALA A 254 -0.93 -15.01 -4.20
CA ALA A 254 -2.31 -14.81 -4.61
C ALA A 254 -2.39 -14.35 -6.06
N PRO A 255 -3.46 -14.69 -6.80
CA PRO A 255 -3.67 -14.14 -8.12
C PRO A 255 -3.90 -12.62 -8.04
N PRO A 256 -3.48 -11.85 -9.05
CA PRO A 256 -3.84 -10.44 -9.13
C PRO A 256 -5.36 -10.30 -9.28
N ALA A 257 -5.98 -9.51 -8.40
CA ALA A 257 -7.44 -9.33 -8.40
C ALA A 257 -7.96 -8.49 -9.60
N LEU A 258 -7.09 -7.68 -10.20
CA LEU A 258 -7.41 -6.76 -11.30
C LEU A 258 -6.31 -6.83 -12.37
N SER A 259 -6.72 -6.56 -13.60
CA SER A 259 -5.82 -6.13 -14.68
C SER A 259 -5.37 -4.67 -14.48
N VAL A 260 -4.36 -4.24 -15.24
CA VAL A 260 -3.93 -2.83 -15.25
C VAL A 260 -5.04 -1.93 -15.78
N ASP A 261 -5.75 -2.33 -16.84
CA ASP A 261 -6.81 -1.52 -17.45
C ASP A 261 -8.00 -1.33 -16.50
N GLU A 262 -8.46 -2.38 -15.83
CA GLU A 262 -9.50 -2.28 -14.79
C GLU A 262 -9.05 -1.35 -13.65
N ALA A 263 -7.78 -1.41 -13.26
CA ALA A 263 -7.24 -0.52 -12.23
C ALA A 263 -7.17 0.95 -12.70
N ILE A 264 -6.89 1.20 -13.97
CA ILE A 264 -6.96 2.55 -14.57
C ILE A 264 -8.39 3.07 -14.52
N GLU A 265 -9.38 2.28 -14.95
CA GLU A 265 -10.79 2.68 -14.94
C GLU A 265 -11.28 3.05 -13.53
N ILE A 266 -10.92 2.24 -12.53
CA ILE A 266 -11.26 2.49 -11.12
C ILE A 266 -10.55 3.76 -10.64
N ALA A 267 -9.24 3.88 -10.83
CA ALA A 267 -8.45 5.00 -10.32
C ALA A 267 -8.79 6.32 -11.03
N ALA A 268 -9.24 6.28 -12.29
CA ALA A 268 -9.64 7.44 -13.07
C ALA A 268 -11.07 7.94 -12.76
N ASN A 269 -11.82 7.25 -11.89
CA ASN A 269 -13.18 7.66 -11.56
C ASN A 269 -13.21 9.08 -10.95
N PRO A 270 -14.00 10.02 -11.52
CA PRO A 270 -13.97 11.41 -11.10
C PRO A 270 -14.58 11.65 -9.71
N ASN A 271 -15.22 10.65 -9.10
CA ASN A 271 -15.73 10.74 -7.74
C ASN A 271 -14.64 10.64 -6.69
N TRP A 272 -13.42 10.21 -7.03
CA TRP A 272 -12.31 10.25 -6.10
C TRP A 272 -11.93 11.69 -5.74
N GLY A 273 -11.62 11.93 -4.47
CA GLY A 273 -11.28 13.28 -3.99
C GLY A 273 -11.04 13.34 -2.49
N THR A 274 -10.70 14.53 -2.01
CA THR A 274 -10.70 14.90 -0.58
C THR A 274 -12.12 15.03 -0.01
N ARG A 275 -13.12 15.13 -0.89
CA ARG A 275 -14.53 15.04 -0.56
C ARG A 275 -15.20 14.01 -1.47
N LEU A 276 -16.12 13.24 -0.92
CA LEU A 276 -16.97 12.28 -1.62
C LEU A 276 -18.44 12.73 -1.59
N PRO A 277 -19.26 12.26 -2.55
CA PRO A 277 -20.72 12.27 -2.43
C PRO A 277 -21.19 11.85 -1.04
N ALA A 278 -22.11 12.61 -0.44
CA ALA A 278 -22.60 12.38 0.91
C ALA A 278 -23.23 10.99 1.09
N ASP A 279 -23.85 10.43 0.06
CA ASP A 279 -24.41 9.07 0.09
C ASP A 279 -23.31 8.02 0.28
N LEU A 280 -22.16 8.15 -0.41
CA LEU A 280 -21.04 7.22 -0.26
C LEU A 280 -20.48 7.25 1.15
N VAL A 281 -20.30 8.44 1.74
CA VAL A 281 -19.80 8.58 3.11
C VAL A 281 -20.77 7.97 4.12
N ARG A 282 -22.07 8.28 4.01
CA ARG A 282 -23.09 7.76 4.94
C ARG A 282 -23.31 6.26 4.78
N SER A 283 -23.41 5.77 3.54
CA SER A 283 -23.55 4.34 3.25
C SER A 283 -22.32 3.55 3.66
N GLY A 284 -21.12 4.09 3.40
CA GLY A 284 -19.86 3.52 3.85
C GLY A 284 -19.80 3.40 5.37
N ALA A 285 -20.09 4.49 6.09
CA ALA A 285 -20.11 4.48 7.55
C ALA A 285 -21.07 3.42 8.13
N LYS A 286 -22.22 3.19 7.49
CA LYS A 286 -23.16 2.14 7.88
C LYS A 286 -22.62 0.74 7.56
N ARG A 287 -22.09 0.53 6.35
CA ARG A 287 -21.65 -0.79 5.86
C ARG A 287 -20.35 -1.26 6.51
N PHE A 288 -19.44 -0.34 6.79
CA PHE A 288 -18.11 -0.60 7.33
C PHE A 288 -17.94 -0.07 8.76
N ALA A 289 -19.01 -0.02 9.55
CA ALA A 289 -19.05 0.52 10.90
C ALA A 289 -18.06 -0.14 11.89
N SER A 290 -17.52 -1.32 11.56
CA SER A 290 -16.49 -1.99 12.35
C SER A 290 -15.10 -1.36 12.18
N LEU A 291 -14.81 -0.71 11.06
CA LEU A 291 -13.50 -0.08 10.80
C LEU A 291 -13.25 1.12 11.72
N ALA A 292 -14.27 1.94 11.94
CA ALA A 292 -14.21 3.07 12.86
C ALA A 292 -13.79 2.67 14.29
N ARG A 293 -14.14 1.45 14.73
CA ARG A 293 -13.80 0.93 16.06
C ARG A 293 -12.39 0.38 16.18
N SER A 294 -11.76 0.02 15.06
CA SER A 294 -10.40 -0.57 15.05
C SER A 294 -9.27 0.45 15.16
N ASN A 295 -9.58 1.74 15.11
CA ASN A 295 -8.63 2.85 15.09
C ASN A 295 -8.59 3.69 16.39
N GLY A 296 -9.31 3.28 17.43
CA GLY A 296 -9.30 3.91 18.76
C GLY A 296 -8.72 2.97 19.81
#